data_AF-A0A3D2Z9D0-F1
#
_entry.id   AF-A0A3D2Z9D0-F1
#
_cell.length_a   1.000
_cell.length_b   1.000
_cell.length_c   1.000
_cell.angle_alpha   90.00
_cell.angle_beta   90.00
_cell.angle_gamma   90.00
#
_symmetry.space_group_name_H-M   'P 1'
#
loop_
_entity.id
_entity.type
_entity.pdbx_description
1 polymer ?
#
loop_
_entity_poly.entity_id
_entity_poly.type
_entity_poly.pdbx_seq_one_letter_code
_entity_poly.pdbx_strand_id
1 'polypeptide(L)' 'MLKPHGRVAVSDIALKRPLPEQIRDTVEALVGCVAGAVLAAETESMARDAGLTDIELVARDGNIAA' A
#
# COMPACT_ATOMS: atom_id res chain seq x y z
N MET A 1 18.30 -0.07 5.56
CA MET A 1 18.16 -0.17 7.03
C MET A 1 18.03 1.22 7.61
N LEU A 2 17.15 1.42 8.58
CA LEU A 2 17.03 2.70 9.31
C LEU A 2 18.13 2.79 10.38
N LYS A 3 18.69 3.98 10.58
CA LYS A 3 19.51 4.28 11.76
C LYS A 3 18.60 4.40 13.00
N PRO A 4 19.13 4.33 14.23
CA PRO A 4 18.35 4.67 15.43
C PRO A 4 17.64 6.01 15.27
N HIS A 5 16.35 6.06 15.61
CA HIS A 5 15.46 7.22 15.44
C HIS A 5 15.23 7.66 13.98
N GLY A 6 15.57 6.82 13.01
CA GLY A 6 15.30 7.07 11.59
C GLY A 6 13.81 7.03 11.28
N ARG A 7 13.41 7.77 10.24
CA ARG A 7 12.05 7.79 9.69
C ARG A 7 12.07 7.20 8.28
N VAL A 8 11.01 6.51 7.92
CA VAL A 8 10.71 6.11 6.54
C VAL A 8 9.45 6.84 6.07
N ALA A 9 9.45 7.29 4.81
CA ALA A 9 8.29 7.86 4.15
C ALA A 9 8.23 7.25 2.74
N VAL A 10 7.11 6.63 2.40
CA VAL A 10 6.90 5.92 1.13
C VAL A 10 5.54 6.35 0.58
N SER A 11 5.48 6.48 -0.76
CA SER A 11 4.24 6.63 -1.50
C SER A 11 4.08 5.39 -2.36
N ASP A 12 2.93 4.72 -2.26
CA ASP A 12 2.63 3.49 -2.99
C ASP A 12 1.13 3.37 -3.29
N ILE A 13 0.73 2.35 -4.05
CA ILE A 13 -0.67 2.03 -4.34
C ILE A 13 -1.23 1.22 -3.17
N ALA A 14 -2.28 1.76 -2.53
CA ALA A 14 -3.07 1.05 -1.55
C ALA A 14 -4.52 0.93 -2.01
N LEU A 15 -5.11 -0.24 -1.78
CA LEU A 15 -6.49 -0.54 -2.14
C LEU A 15 -7.47 0.04 -1.12
N LYS A 16 -8.55 0.65 -1.61
CA LYS A 16 -9.71 1.03 -0.78
C LYS A 16 -10.65 -0.15 -0.53
N ARG A 17 -10.63 -1.14 -1.42
CA ARG A 17 -11.42 -2.38 -1.38
C ARG A 17 -10.67 -3.49 -2.12
N PRO A 18 -10.93 -4.77 -1.83
CA PRO A 18 -10.27 -5.86 -2.53
C PRO A 18 -10.46 -5.76 -4.05
N LEU A 19 -9.41 -6.09 -4.80
CA LEU A 19 -9.50 -6.22 -6.25
C LEU A 19 -10.34 -7.46 -6.63
N PRO A 20 -11.13 -7.38 -7.72
CA PRO A 20 -11.68 -8.57 -8.34
C PRO A 20 -10.56 -9.53 -8.73
N GLU A 21 -10.78 -10.83 -8.53
CA GLU A 21 -9.81 -11.89 -8.81
C GLU A 21 -9.30 -11.82 -10.26
N GLN A 22 -10.20 -11.56 -11.21
CA GLN A 22 -9.87 -11.46 -12.62
C GLN A 22 -8.86 -10.35 -12.93
N ILE A 23 -8.81 -9.29 -12.13
CA ILE A 23 -7.84 -8.19 -12.31
C ILE A 23 -6.49 -8.56 -11.67
N ARG A 24 -6.53 -9.22 -10.52
CA ARG A 24 -5.33 -9.65 -9.77
C ARG A 24 -4.45 -10.58 -10.60
N ASP A 25 -5.04 -11.39 -11.47
CA ASP A 25 -4.31 -12.38 -12.27
C ASP A 25 -3.81 -11.85 -13.62
N THR A 26 -4.03 -10.57 -13.94
CA THR A 26 -3.54 -9.98 -15.19
C THR A 26 -2.08 -9.53 -15.11
N VAL A 27 -1.34 -9.71 -16.21
CA VAL A 27 0.06 -9.26 -16.32
C VAL A 27 0.12 -7.73 -16.29
N GLU A 28 -0.84 -7.05 -16.89
CA GLU A 28 -0.92 -5.59 -16.94
C GLU A 28 -1.08 -5.00 -15.53
N ALA A 29 -1.96 -5.57 -14.69
CA ALA A 29 -2.11 -5.13 -13.31
C ALA A 29 -0.86 -5.45 -12.47
N LEU A 30 -0.17 -6.55 -12.75
CA LEU A 30 1.10 -6.87 -12.08
C LEU A 30 2.19 -5.86 -12.42
N VAL A 31 2.42 -5.59 -13.71
CA VAL A 31 3.44 -4.64 -14.18
C VAL A 31 3.10 -3.21 -13.73
N GLY A 32 1.82 -2.87 -13.58
CA GLY A 32 1.35 -1.58 -13.09
C GLY A 32 1.34 -1.41 -11.57
N CYS A 33 1.89 -2.36 -10.78
CA CYS A 33 1.85 -2.37 -9.31
C CYS A 33 0.44 -2.42 -8.70
N VAL A 34 -0.58 -2.81 -9.46
CA VAL A 34 -1.98 -2.89 -9.00
C VAL A 34 -2.28 -4.26 -8.41
N ALA A 35 -1.90 -5.34 -9.07
CA ALA A 35 -2.27 -6.71 -8.65
C ALA A 35 -1.74 -7.08 -7.26
N GLY A 36 -0.54 -6.60 -6.92
CA GLY A 36 0.10 -6.82 -5.62
C GLY A 36 -0.27 -5.80 -4.55
N ALA A 37 -1.08 -4.79 -4.87
CA ALA A 37 -1.50 -3.80 -3.88
C ALA A 37 -2.40 -4.47 -2.82
N VAL A 38 -2.24 -4.04 -1.58
CA VAL A 38 -3.03 -4.51 -0.42
C VAL A 38 -3.93 -3.38 0.10
N LEU A 39 -4.88 -3.71 0.97
CA LEU A 39 -5.69 -2.68 1.63
C LEU A 39 -4.80 -1.73 2.44
N ALA A 40 -5.19 -0.46 2.52
CA ALA A 40 -4.44 0.52 3.33
C ALA A 40 -4.28 0.08 4.80
N ALA A 41 -5.30 -0.58 5.35
CA ALA A 41 -5.26 -1.15 6.70
C ALA A 41 -4.26 -2.31 6.82
N GLU A 42 -4.07 -3.10 5.77
CA GLU A 42 -3.05 -4.17 5.76
C GLU A 42 -1.65 -3.57 5.73
N THR A 43 -1.42 -2.51 4.94
CA THR A 43 -0.14 -1.77 4.96
C THR A 43 0.16 -1.24 6.36
N GLU A 44 -0.85 -0.72 7.08
CA GLU A 44 -0.69 -0.27 8.46
C GLU A 44 -0.26 -1.42 9.38
N SER A 45 -0.93 -2.58 9.27
CA SER A 45 -0.58 -3.78 10.04
C SER A 45 0.85 -4.22 9.78
N MET A 46 1.24 -4.32 8.51
CA MET A 46 2.60 -4.70 8.12
C MET A 46 3.66 -3.74 8.71
N ALA A 47 3.38 -2.44 8.71
CA ALA A 47 4.28 -1.45 9.30
C ALA A 47 4.41 -1.64 10.82
N ARG A 48 3.30 -1.90 11.53
CA ARG A 48 3.30 -2.21 12.97
C ARG A 48 4.07 -3.48 13.27
N ASP A 49 3.84 -4.55 12.50
CA ASP A 49 4.49 -5.84 12.66
C ASP A 49 6.00 -5.76 12.39
N ALA A 50 6.43 -4.85 11.52
CA ALA A 50 7.84 -4.53 11.29
C ALA A 50 8.50 -3.70 12.42
N GLY A 51 7.74 -3.32 13.46
CA GLY A 51 8.24 -2.52 14.59
C GLY A 51 8.30 -1.02 14.33
N LEU A 52 7.66 -0.51 13.27
CA LEU A 52 7.52 0.93 13.07
C LEU A 52 6.46 1.50 14.01
N THR A 53 6.76 2.66 14.59
CA THR A 53 5.86 3.41 15.47
C THR A 53 5.46 4.73 14.82
N ASP A 54 4.49 5.43 15.42
CA ASP A 54 4.05 6.76 14.97
C ASP A 54 3.63 6.80 13.49
N ILE A 55 2.87 5.79 13.07
CA ILE A 55 2.45 5.57 11.69
C ILE A 55 1.40 6.62 11.30
N GLU A 56 1.65 7.32 10.21
CA GLU A 56 0.73 8.26 9.58
C GLU A 56 0.40 7.79 8.17
N LEU A 57 -0.88 7.51 7.90
CA LEU A 57 -1.39 7.17 6.58
C LEU A 57 -2.09 8.39 5.97
N VAL A 58 -1.50 8.93 4.91
CA VAL A 58 -2.08 10.05 4.16
C VAL A 58 -2.67 9.53 2.86
N ALA A 59 -3.98 9.37 2.83
CA ALA A 59 -4.69 9.04 1.59
C ALA A 59 -4.60 10.22 0.62
N ARG A 60 -4.17 9.92 -0.60
CA ARG A 60 -4.29 10.85 -1.73
C ARG A 60 -5.35 10.31 -2.66
N ASP A 61 -6.45 11.03 -2.78
CA ASP A 61 -7.45 10.73 -3.80
C ASP A 61 -6.88 11.12 -5.17
N GLY A 62 -6.24 10.15 -5.84
CA GLY A 62 -5.91 10.24 -7.25
C GLY A 62 -7.17 10.08 -8.10
N ASN A 63 -7.14 10.62 -9.33
CA ASN A 63 -8.23 10.63 -10.32
C ASN A 63 -8.64 9.23 -10.82
N ILE A 64 -9.05 8.33 -9.94
CA ILE A 64 -9.68 7.07 -10.32
C ILE A 64 -11.17 7.29 -10.13
N ALA A 65 -11.88 7.45 -11.25
CA ALA A 65 -13.33 7.59 -11.28
C ALA A 65 -13.96 6.45 -10.47
N ALA A 66 -14.87 6.82 -9.57
CA ALA A 66 -15.64 5.90 -8.75
C ALA A 66 -16.44 4.90 -9.60
#